data_AF-A0A239BUL8-F1
#
_entry.id   AF-A0A239BUL8-F1
#
_cell.length_a   1.000
_cell.length_b   1.000
_cell.length_c   1.000
_cell.angle_alpha   90.00
_cell.angle_beta   90.00
_cell.angle_gamma   90.00
#
_symmetry.space_group_name_H-M   'P 1'
#
loop_
_entity.id
_entity.type
_entity.pdbx_description
1 polymer ?
#
loop_
_entity_poly.entity_id
_entity_poly.type
_entity_poly.pdbx_seq_one_letter_code
_entity_poly.pdbx_strand_id
1 'polypeptide(L)'
;MTRAPLHGGDGSRQVGAASARRLAPVTAVLAVAVAAVAVLGPLPDRRLEGADVVALVAVAPLTLLAAAMVRRCSPAGPLLALGTSLGAGYLAAERVPGRAGVPGADGVHLPVSVAVLVLCAAVAVGSWRAVPQATAVFDRPSRRLIGVLLLAAGTSVAGRDPALLLPAAATGVGLLRGARWAGPAAFAVSGCLALVAAEASATTWTAPLPGAAGPAAGALTATVLGAVGASPAVLCWTAVVRTRRQAWAAPVPRREAAVAIPVPRGAGTGATRVPAPRRAGDRP
;
A
#
# COMPACT_ATOMS: atom_id res chain seq x y z
N MET A 1 47.90 12.86 -2.93
CA MET A 1 46.64 12.80 -2.17
C MET A 1 45.70 11.81 -2.85
N THR A 2 45.72 10.57 -2.39
CA THR A 2 44.93 9.45 -2.89
C THR A 2 43.59 9.45 -2.14
N ARG A 3 42.49 9.76 -2.84
CA ARG A 3 41.15 9.66 -2.25
C ARG A 3 40.83 8.19 -2.01
N ALA A 4 40.74 7.79 -0.75
CA ALA A 4 40.25 6.48 -0.36
C ALA A 4 38.80 6.30 -0.88
N PRO A 5 38.49 5.20 -1.57
CA PRO A 5 37.14 4.93 -2.05
C PRO A 5 36.22 4.68 -0.85
N LEU A 6 35.21 5.54 -0.69
CA LEU A 6 34.16 5.41 0.33
C LEU A 6 33.30 4.16 0.05
N HIS A 7 33.61 3.05 0.71
CA HIS A 7 32.89 1.75 0.65
C HIS A 7 31.50 1.73 1.35
N GLY A 8 30.85 2.88 1.54
CA GLY A 8 29.63 2.98 2.37
C GLY A 8 28.31 2.56 1.71
N GLY A 9 28.30 2.08 0.46
CA GLY A 9 27.08 1.92 -0.34
C GLY A 9 26.45 0.52 -0.35
N ASP A 10 27.26 -0.53 -0.28
CA ASP A 10 26.82 -1.86 -0.74
C ASP A 10 25.96 -2.63 0.28
N GLY A 11 26.15 -2.39 1.58
CA GLY A 11 25.40 -3.08 2.64
C GLY A 11 23.88 -2.84 2.56
N SER A 12 23.46 -1.62 2.24
CA SER A 12 22.02 -1.28 2.16
C SER A 12 21.30 -1.98 1.00
N ARG A 13 21.99 -2.17 -0.13
CA ARG A 13 21.44 -2.88 -1.30
C ARG A 13 21.33 -4.38 -1.04
N GLN A 14 22.29 -4.95 -0.31
CA GLN A 14 22.32 -6.37 -0.01
C GLN A 14 21.21 -6.79 0.98
N VAL A 15 20.92 -5.96 2.00
CA VAL A 15 19.82 -6.20 2.95
C VAL A 15 18.45 -6.15 2.27
N GLY A 16 18.26 -5.23 1.31
CA GLY A 16 17.03 -5.14 0.52
C GLY A 16 16.80 -6.36 -0.36
N ALA A 17 17.85 -6.83 -1.05
CA ALA A 17 17.77 -8.00 -1.93
C ALA A 17 17.46 -9.30 -1.17
N ALA A 18 18.04 -9.48 0.01
CA ALA A 18 17.77 -10.66 0.84
C ALA A 18 16.33 -10.67 1.38
N SER A 19 15.83 -9.50 1.80
CA SER A 19 14.44 -9.34 2.29
C SER A 19 13.42 -9.60 1.17
N ALA A 20 13.68 -9.10 -0.03
CA ALA A 20 12.81 -9.31 -1.20
C ALA A 20 12.70 -10.80 -1.60
N ARG A 21 13.80 -11.55 -1.52
CA ARG A 21 13.79 -13.00 -1.83
C ARG A 21 12.92 -13.82 -0.87
N ARG A 22 12.88 -13.42 0.41
CA ARG A 22 12.07 -14.10 1.42
C ARG A 22 10.60 -13.69 1.38
N LEU A 23 10.26 -12.55 0.79
CA LEU A 23 8.88 -12.06 0.75
C LEU A 23 7.97 -12.97 -0.09
N ALA A 24 8.41 -13.40 -1.28
CA ALA A 24 7.61 -14.25 -2.16
C ALA A 24 7.07 -15.55 -1.51
N PRO A 25 7.92 -16.40 -0.87
CA PRO A 25 7.42 -17.61 -0.23
C PRO A 25 6.51 -17.31 0.95
N VAL A 26 6.78 -16.27 1.74
CA VAL A 26 5.93 -15.90 2.89
C VAL A 26 4.55 -15.42 2.42
N THR A 27 4.48 -14.62 1.35
CA THR A 27 3.20 -14.20 0.74
C THR A 27 2.43 -15.39 0.16
N ALA A 28 3.11 -16.38 -0.43
CA ALA A 28 2.47 -17.60 -0.92
C ALA A 28 1.88 -18.44 0.23
N VAL A 29 2.63 -18.61 1.32
CA VAL A 29 2.15 -19.30 2.53
C VAL A 29 0.93 -18.59 3.10
N LEU A 30 0.91 -17.25 3.09
CA LEU A 30 -0.27 -16.48 3.52
C LEU A 30 -1.50 -16.80 2.67
N ALA A 31 -1.36 -16.88 1.35
CA ALA A 31 -2.47 -17.23 0.47
C ALA A 31 -3.06 -18.61 0.80
N VAL A 32 -2.18 -19.61 1.02
CA VAL A 32 -2.61 -20.97 1.41
C VAL A 32 -3.28 -20.96 2.77
N ALA A 33 -2.75 -20.21 3.74
CA ALA A 33 -3.34 -20.10 5.07
C ALA A 33 -4.73 -19.46 5.04
N VAL A 34 -4.92 -18.40 4.25
CA VAL A 34 -6.23 -17.75 4.05
C VAL A 34 -7.23 -18.71 3.42
N ALA A 35 -6.83 -19.44 2.38
CA ALA A 35 -7.67 -20.44 1.74
C ALA A 35 -8.04 -21.59 2.70
N ALA A 36 -7.06 -22.09 3.46
CA ALA A 36 -7.27 -23.15 4.44
C ALA A 36 -8.25 -22.71 5.54
N VAL A 37 -8.12 -21.48 6.08
CA VAL A 37 -9.06 -20.95 7.05
C VAL A 37 -10.47 -20.78 6.46
N ALA A 38 -10.59 -20.36 5.21
CA ALA A 38 -11.88 -20.22 4.54
C ALA A 38 -12.54 -21.57 4.17
N VAL A 39 -11.78 -22.66 4.02
CA VAL A 39 -12.30 -24.02 3.74
C VAL A 39 -12.56 -24.81 5.03
N LEU A 40 -11.73 -24.67 6.05
CA LEU A 40 -11.92 -25.31 7.37
C LEU A 40 -12.89 -24.52 8.24
N GLY A 41 -13.02 -23.22 7.96
CA GLY A 41 -14.01 -22.32 8.51
C GLY A 41 -15.43 -22.73 8.20
N PRO A 42 -15.67 -23.64 7.21
CA PRO A 42 -16.86 -24.49 7.11
C PRO A 42 -16.86 -26.03 7.47
N LEU A 43 -17.62 -26.48 8.49
CA LEU A 43 -17.79 -27.79 9.17
C LEU A 43 -19.15 -27.76 9.91
N PRO A 44 -19.77 -28.90 10.22
CA PRO A 44 -20.42 -29.83 9.31
C PRO A 44 -21.80 -29.36 8.75
N ASP A 45 -22.38 -28.26 9.20
CA ASP A 45 -23.75 -27.84 8.80
C ASP A 45 -23.84 -26.67 7.79
N ARG A 46 -22.77 -26.40 7.02
CA ARG A 46 -22.48 -25.02 6.62
C ARG A 46 -22.86 -24.58 5.21
N ARG A 47 -23.54 -23.43 5.19
CA ARG A 47 -23.46 -22.44 4.11
C ARG A 47 -22.13 -21.70 4.21
N LEU A 48 -21.44 -21.53 3.08
CA LEU A 48 -20.36 -20.56 2.95
C LEU A 48 -20.88 -19.17 3.30
N GLU A 49 -20.30 -18.54 4.31
CA GLU A 49 -20.58 -17.14 4.61
C GLU A 49 -19.88 -16.24 3.59
N GLY A 50 -20.41 -15.02 3.39
CA GLY A 50 -19.89 -14.09 2.39
C GLY A 50 -18.37 -13.84 2.53
N ALA A 51 -17.86 -13.76 3.76
CA ALA A 51 -16.43 -13.58 4.04
C ALA A 51 -15.56 -14.77 3.57
N ASP A 52 -16.06 -16.01 3.65
CA ASP A 52 -15.34 -17.19 3.17
C ASP A 52 -15.27 -17.21 1.64
N VAL A 53 -16.37 -16.83 0.98
CA VAL A 53 -16.40 -16.69 -0.49
C VAL A 53 -15.44 -15.60 -0.95
N VAL A 54 -15.44 -14.44 -0.31
CA VAL A 54 -14.51 -13.34 -0.63
C VAL A 54 -13.05 -13.77 -0.41
N ALA A 55 -12.77 -14.47 0.69
CA ALA A 55 -11.44 -14.99 0.97
C ALA A 55 -10.94 -15.94 -0.14
N LEU A 56 -11.80 -16.86 -0.60
CA LEU A 56 -11.45 -17.87 -1.62
C LEU A 56 -11.38 -17.30 -3.04
N VAL A 57 -12.35 -16.48 -3.42
CA VAL A 57 -12.51 -16.00 -4.81
C VAL A 57 -11.66 -14.77 -5.08
N ALA A 58 -11.36 -13.96 -4.07
CA ALA A 58 -10.60 -12.71 -4.25
C ALA A 58 -9.27 -12.71 -3.49
N VAL A 59 -9.28 -12.90 -2.16
CA VAL A 59 -8.08 -12.63 -1.35
C VAL A 59 -6.97 -13.66 -1.60
N ALA A 60 -7.28 -14.95 -1.62
CA ALA A 60 -6.33 -16.03 -1.92
C ALA A 60 -5.69 -15.91 -3.32
N PRO A 61 -6.46 -15.73 -4.43
CA PRO A 61 -5.84 -15.56 -5.74
C PRO A 61 -5.04 -14.26 -5.87
N LEU A 62 -5.50 -13.15 -5.26
CA LEU A 62 -4.74 -11.90 -5.27
C LEU A 62 -3.43 -11.98 -4.46
N THR A 63 -3.43 -12.69 -3.33
CA THR A 63 -2.20 -12.96 -2.56
C THR A 63 -1.23 -13.85 -3.33
N LEU A 64 -1.71 -14.90 -4.03
CA LEU A 64 -0.87 -15.71 -4.93
C LEU A 64 -0.30 -14.89 -6.10
N LEU A 65 -1.13 -14.04 -6.71
CA LEU A 65 -0.69 -13.13 -7.76
C LEU A 65 0.40 -12.18 -7.24
N ALA A 66 0.22 -11.64 -6.04
CA ALA A 66 1.23 -10.80 -5.39
C ALA A 66 2.54 -11.58 -5.18
N ALA A 67 2.48 -12.80 -4.67
CA ALA A 67 3.66 -13.67 -4.52
C ALA A 67 4.36 -13.93 -5.86
N ALA A 68 3.60 -14.21 -6.92
CA ALA A 68 4.14 -14.39 -8.28
C ALA A 68 4.80 -13.11 -8.82
N MET A 69 4.21 -11.95 -8.57
CA MET A 69 4.78 -10.65 -8.97
C MET A 69 6.06 -10.31 -8.21
N VAL A 70 6.11 -10.57 -6.89
CA VAL A 70 7.33 -10.41 -6.08
C VAL A 70 8.43 -11.35 -6.59
N ARG A 71 8.09 -12.60 -6.93
CA ARG A 71 9.03 -13.57 -7.51
C ARG A 71 9.58 -13.11 -8.86
N ARG A 72 8.77 -12.41 -9.67
CA ARG A 72 9.18 -11.80 -10.95
C ARG A 72 9.91 -10.46 -10.78
N CYS A 73 10.24 -10.06 -9.55
CA CYS A 73 10.86 -8.78 -9.22
C CYS A 73 10.04 -7.57 -9.73
N SER A 74 8.71 -7.70 -9.82
CA SER A 74 7.84 -6.61 -10.24
C SER A 74 7.67 -5.59 -9.11
N PRO A 75 7.81 -4.27 -9.36
CA PRO A 75 7.66 -3.24 -8.34
C PRO A 75 6.24 -3.15 -7.76
N ALA A 76 5.24 -3.64 -8.51
CA ALA A 76 3.86 -3.70 -8.04
C ALA A 76 3.59 -4.88 -7.10
N GLY A 77 4.47 -5.89 -7.05
CA GLY A 77 4.32 -7.07 -6.21
C GLY A 77 4.21 -6.74 -4.71
N PRO A 78 5.17 -5.99 -4.12
CA PRO A 78 5.10 -5.60 -2.72
C PRO A 78 3.87 -4.76 -2.37
N LEU A 79 3.41 -3.88 -3.28
CA LEU A 79 2.21 -3.07 -3.04
C LEU A 79 0.95 -3.95 -2.98
N LEU A 80 0.84 -4.91 -3.89
CA LEU A 80 -0.28 -5.86 -3.89
C LEU A 80 -0.22 -6.79 -2.66
N ALA A 81 0.97 -7.26 -2.29
CA ALA A 81 1.19 -8.08 -1.09
C ALA A 81 0.81 -7.33 0.20
N LEU A 82 1.16 -6.04 0.29
CA LEU A 82 0.79 -5.19 1.40
C LEU A 82 -0.73 -5.07 1.53
N GLY A 83 -1.42 -4.67 0.46
CA GLY A 83 -2.88 -4.51 0.48
C GLY A 83 -3.60 -5.82 0.82
N THR A 84 -3.22 -6.92 0.16
CA THR A 84 -3.84 -8.23 0.38
C THR A 84 -3.55 -8.81 1.77
N SER A 85 -2.36 -8.58 2.34
CA SER A 85 -2.03 -9.01 3.70
C SER A 85 -2.84 -8.26 4.76
N LEU A 86 -3.11 -6.97 4.56
CA LEU A 86 -3.93 -6.19 5.47
C LEU A 86 -5.40 -6.65 5.44
N GLY A 87 -5.96 -6.89 4.25
CA GLY A 87 -7.34 -7.41 4.17
C GLY A 87 -7.47 -8.85 4.65
N ALA A 88 -6.46 -9.71 4.43
CA ALA A 88 -6.42 -11.03 5.05
C ALA A 88 -6.36 -10.94 6.58
N GLY A 89 -5.61 -9.99 7.13
CA GLY A 89 -5.55 -9.72 8.56
C GLY A 89 -6.89 -9.24 9.12
N TYR A 90 -7.59 -8.35 8.40
CA TYR A 90 -8.92 -7.88 8.76
C TYR A 90 -9.93 -9.04 8.82
N LEU A 91 -10.01 -9.86 7.75
CA LEU A 91 -10.88 -11.04 7.69
C LEU A 91 -10.55 -12.09 8.77
N ALA A 92 -9.29 -12.19 9.17
CA ALA A 92 -8.90 -13.07 10.27
C ALA A 92 -9.32 -12.50 11.62
N ALA A 93 -9.24 -11.18 11.81
CA ALA A 93 -9.63 -10.49 13.03
C ALA A 93 -11.15 -10.53 13.27
N GLU A 94 -11.98 -10.32 12.23
CA GLU A 94 -13.45 -10.42 12.37
C GLU A 94 -13.92 -11.81 12.85
N ARG A 95 -13.15 -12.86 12.54
CA ARG A 95 -13.48 -14.23 12.98
C ARG A 95 -13.19 -14.51 14.46
N VAL A 96 -12.47 -13.62 15.16
CA VAL A 96 -12.07 -13.83 16.57
C VAL A 96 -13.25 -13.57 17.55
N PRO A 97 -13.97 -12.44 17.48
CA PRO A 97 -15.04 -12.14 18.44
C PRO A 97 -16.27 -13.04 18.27
N GLY A 98 -16.61 -13.40 17.02
CA GLY A 98 -17.84 -14.14 16.71
C GLY A 98 -17.90 -15.56 17.28
N ARG A 99 -16.80 -16.08 17.83
CA ARG A 99 -16.73 -17.45 18.40
C ARG A 99 -16.59 -17.51 19.91
N ALA A 100 -16.40 -16.36 20.57
CA ALA A 100 -16.34 -16.27 22.03
C ALA A 100 -17.73 -16.57 22.62
N GLY A 101 -18.01 -17.86 22.84
CA GLY A 101 -19.31 -18.30 23.37
C GLY A 101 -19.72 -19.71 22.97
N VAL A 102 -19.04 -20.36 22.02
CA VAL A 102 -19.31 -21.76 21.66
C VAL A 102 -18.34 -22.67 22.43
N PRO A 103 -18.78 -23.34 23.51
CA PRO A 103 -17.90 -24.20 24.30
C PRO A 103 -17.28 -25.31 23.43
N GLY A 104 -15.96 -25.38 23.40
CA GLY A 104 -15.17 -26.38 22.66
C GLY A 104 -14.62 -25.93 21.30
N ALA A 105 -15.06 -24.79 20.74
CA ALA A 105 -14.57 -24.29 19.46
C ALA A 105 -13.24 -23.50 19.55
N ASP A 106 -12.87 -23.05 20.76
CA ASP A 106 -11.77 -22.11 20.95
C ASP A 106 -10.37 -22.74 20.83
N GLY A 107 -10.25 -24.04 21.06
CA GLY A 107 -8.96 -24.73 21.20
C GLY A 107 -8.11 -24.79 19.92
N VAL A 108 -8.73 -24.86 18.74
CA VAL A 108 -8.03 -25.03 17.45
C VAL A 108 -8.09 -23.78 16.58
N HIS A 109 -9.20 -23.04 16.61
CA HIS A 109 -9.38 -21.89 15.72
C HIS A 109 -8.61 -20.65 16.17
N LEU A 110 -8.50 -20.41 17.48
CA LEU A 110 -7.75 -19.28 18.02
C LEU A 110 -6.26 -19.29 17.61
N PRO A 111 -5.48 -20.37 17.81
CA PRO A 111 -4.07 -20.37 17.42
C PRO A 111 -3.88 -20.23 15.91
N VAL A 112 -4.78 -20.79 15.10
CA VAL A 112 -4.73 -20.62 13.64
C VAL A 112 -4.98 -19.16 13.23
N SER A 113 -6.00 -18.50 13.79
CA SER A 113 -6.28 -17.09 13.53
C SER A 113 -5.11 -16.20 13.96
N VAL A 114 -4.51 -16.46 15.12
CA VAL A 114 -3.32 -15.74 15.60
C VAL A 114 -2.13 -15.96 14.66
N ALA A 115 -1.89 -17.19 14.21
CA ALA A 115 -0.82 -17.49 13.25
C ALA A 115 -1.01 -16.74 11.93
N VAL A 116 -2.25 -16.68 11.42
CA VAL A 116 -2.59 -15.91 10.21
C VAL A 116 -2.36 -14.41 10.43
N LEU A 117 -2.78 -13.85 11.57
CA LEU A 117 -2.54 -12.44 11.90
C LEU A 117 -1.05 -12.09 11.97
N VAL A 118 -0.23 -12.95 12.59
CA VAL A 118 1.22 -12.80 12.63
C VAL A 118 1.83 -12.87 11.23
N LEU A 119 1.33 -13.78 10.39
CA LEU A 119 1.78 -13.93 9.01
C LEU A 119 1.40 -12.70 8.16
N CYS A 120 0.19 -12.18 8.32
CA CYS A 120 -0.26 -10.93 7.70
C CYS A 120 0.66 -9.77 8.10
N ALA A 121 0.97 -9.62 9.39
CA ALA A 121 1.88 -8.58 9.88
C ALA A 121 3.29 -8.73 9.29
N ALA A 122 3.82 -9.95 9.23
CA ALA A 122 5.13 -10.21 8.62
C ALA A 122 5.16 -9.84 7.13
N VAL A 123 4.14 -10.23 6.36
CA VAL A 123 4.01 -9.87 4.94
C VAL A 123 3.84 -8.36 4.78
N ALA A 124 3.03 -7.71 5.61
CA ALA A 124 2.82 -6.27 5.57
C ALA A 124 4.13 -5.50 5.84
N VAL A 125 4.86 -5.85 6.91
CA VAL A 125 6.14 -5.22 7.27
C VAL A 125 7.20 -5.50 6.19
N GLY A 126 7.30 -6.73 5.71
CA GLY A 126 8.23 -7.11 4.64
C GLY A 126 7.93 -6.37 3.33
N SER A 127 6.67 -6.29 2.96
CA SER A 127 6.19 -5.56 1.78
C SER A 127 6.46 -4.07 1.90
N TRP A 128 6.14 -3.46 3.05
CA TRP A 128 6.39 -2.05 3.34
C TRP A 128 7.87 -1.69 3.20
N ARG A 129 8.77 -2.53 3.72
CA ARG A 129 10.23 -2.34 3.59
C ARG A 129 10.72 -2.53 2.15
N ALA A 130 10.04 -3.35 1.36
CA ALA A 130 10.38 -3.59 -0.04
C ALA A 130 9.84 -2.49 -0.98
N VAL A 131 8.85 -1.70 -0.57
CA VAL A 131 8.36 -0.55 -1.33
C VAL A 131 9.42 0.55 -1.29
N PRO A 132 10.02 0.93 -2.44
CA PRO A 132 11.02 1.98 -2.43
C PRO A 132 10.37 3.31 -2.04
N GLN A 133 10.90 4.01 -1.03
CA GLN A 133 10.31 5.26 -0.51
C GLN A 133 10.19 6.40 -1.57
N ALA A 134 10.88 6.25 -2.71
CA ALA A 134 10.87 7.19 -3.83
C ALA A 134 9.65 7.07 -4.75
N THR A 135 8.77 6.09 -4.54
CA THR A 135 7.87 5.60 -5.61
C THR A 135 6.47 6.21 -5.64
N ALA A 136 6.13 7.04 -4.67
CA ALA A 136 4.80 7.64 -4.56
C ALA A 136 4.89 9.17 -4.55
N VAL A 137 5.50 9.74 -5.58
CA VAL A 137 5.35 11.18 -5.84
C VAL A 137 4.01 11.37 -6.56
N PHE A 138 3.00 11.73 -5.79
CA PHE A 138 1.70 12.11 -6.32
C PHE A 138 1.73 13.59 -6.71
N ASP A 139 1.17 13.92 -7.88
CA ASP A 139 0.91 15.30 -8.24
C ASP A 139 0.01 15.97 -7.19
N ARG A 140 0.22 17.27 -6.97
CA ARG A 140 -0.54 18.07 -5.99
C ARG A 140 -2.07 17.89 -6.09
N PRO A 141 -2.70 17.88 -7.29
CA PRO A 141 -4.13 17.60 -7.41
C PRO A 141 -4.52 16.17 -7.02
N SER A 142 -3.78 15.15 -7.49
CA SER A 142 -4.06 13.74 -7.16
C SER A 142 -3.91 13.46 -5.66
N ARG A 143 -2.90 14.07 -5.03
CA ARG A 143 -2.67 13.97 -3.59
C ARG A 143 -3.84 14.53 -2.77
N ARG A 144 -4.43 15.65 -3.20
CA ARG A 144 -5.63 16.22 -2.56
C ARG A 144 -6.84 15.33 -2.74
N LEU A 145 -7.09 14.84 -3.96
CA LEU A 145 -8.22 13.97 -4.27
C LEU A 145 -8.15 12.67 -3.46
N ILE A 146 -7.00 11.99 -3.45
CA ILE A 146 -6.79 10.75 -2.68
C ILE A 146 -6.94 11.03 -1.19
N GLY A 147 -6.40 12.14 -0.68
CA GLY A 147 -6.52 12.52 0.73
C GLY A 147 -7.99 12.72 1.17
N VAL A 148 -8.78 13.42 0.35
CA VAL A 148 -10.21 13.63 0.61
C VAL A 148 -10.98 12.31 0.53
N LEU A 149 -10.69 11.46 -0.45
CA LEU A 149 -11.35 10.17 -0.58
C LEU A 149 -11.02 9.22 0.57
N LEU A 150 -9.79 9.20 1.06
CA LEU A 150 -9.42 8.42 2.24
C LEU A 150 -10.13 8.92 3.50
N LEU A 151 -10.29 10.23 3.66
CA LEU A 151 -11.07 10.79 4.76
C LEU A 151 -12.54 10.41 4.65
N ALA A 152 -13.15 10.60 3.48
CA ALA A 152 -14.54 10.24 3.23
C ALA A 152 -14.80 8.75 3.47
N ALA A 153 -14.00 7.87 2.85
CA ALA A 153 -14.10 6.43 3.03
C ALA A 153 -13.84 6.00 4.49
N GLY A 154 -12.83 6.58 5.14
CA GLY A 154 -12.55 6.34 6.56
C GLY A 154 -13.73 6.72 7.46
N THR A 155 -14.39 7.86 7.21
CA THR A 155 -15.59 8.26 7.96
C THR A 155 -16.79 7.36 7.69
N SER A 156 -16.97 6.89 6.45
CA SER A 156 -18.04 5.95 6.12
C SER A 156 -17.86 4.59 6.80
N VAL A 157 -16.61 4.14 6.95
CA VAL A 157 -16.26 2.88 7.62
C VAL A 157 -16.26 3.04 9.15
N ALA A 158 -16.01 4.23 9.69
CA ALA A 158 -15.94 4.46 11.14
C ALA A 158 -17.20 4.08 11.91
N GLY A 159 -18.37 4.13 11.28
CA GLY A 159 -19.61 3.65 11.88
C GLY A 159 -19.66 2.13 12.10
N ARG A 160 -18.85 1.37 11.35
CA ARG A 160 -18.66 -0.08 11.50
C ARG A 160 -17.43 -0.42 12.33
N ASP A 161 -16.29 0.18 11.98
CA ASP A 161 -14.99 -0.10 12.59
C ASP A 161 -14.21 1.16 12.90
N PRO A 162 -14.23 1.64 14.16
CA PRO A 162 -13.48 2.84 14.56
C PRO A 162 -11.96 2.65 14.45
N ALA A 163 -11.48 1.39 14.46
CA ALA A 163 -10.07 1.07 14.33
C ALA A 163 -9.47 1.51 12.99
N LEU A 164 -10.27 1.57 11.93
CA LEU A 164 -9.83 2.00 10.59
C LEU A 164 -9.89 3.52 10.38
N LEU A 165 -10.64 4.24 11.23
CA LEU A 165 -10.78 5.69 11.12
C LEU A 165 -9.45 6.41 11.37
N LEU A 166 -8.72 6.03 12.42
CA LEU A 166 -7.42 6.62 12.79
C LEU A 166 -6.38 6.53 11.66
N PRO A 167 -6.07 5.34 11.12
CA PRO A 167 -5.09 5.22 10.03
C PRO A 167 -5.55 5.90 8.74
N ALA A 168 -6.84 5.86 8.42
CA ALA A 168 -7.39 6.55 7.24
C ALA A 168 -7.28 8.07 7.37
N ALA A 169 -7.67 8.62 8.52
CA ALA A 169 -7.59 10.04 8.80
C ALA A 169 -6.13 10.55 8.85
N ALA A 170 -5.24 9.84 9.56
CA ALA A 170 -3.83 10.19 9.64
C ALA A 170 -3.19 10.23 8.25
N THR A 171 -3.50 9.25 7.41
CA THR A 171 -2.97 9.16 6.04
C THR A 171 -3.54 10.24 5.13
N GLY A 172 -4.85 10.49 5.21
CA GLY A 172 -5.51 11.57 4.47
C GLY A 172 -4.95 12.94 4.82
N VAL A 173 -4.82 13.25 6.12
CA VAL A 173 -4.19 14.49 6.60
C VAL A 173 -2.72 14.56 6.20
N GLY A 174 -1.98 13.46 6.30
CA GLY A 174 -0.59 13.37 5.86
C GLY A 174 -0.43 13.69 4.38
N LEU A 175 -1.33 13.20 3.52
CA LEU A 175 -1.33 13.52 2.09
C LEU A 175 -1.64 15.01 1.87
N LEU A 176 -2.66 15.56 2.54
CA LEU A 176 -3.04 16.97 2.41
C LEU A 176 -1.90 17.92 2.83
N ARG A 177 -1.15 17.55 3.89
CA ARG A 177 0.04 18.28 4.36
C ARG A 177 1.30 18.00 3.54
N GLY A 178 1.22 17.07 2.60
CA GLY A 178 2.31 16.72 1.71
C GLY A 178 3.45 15.93 2.34
N ALA A 179 3.19 15.22 3.44
CA ALA A 179 4.19 14.44 4.15
C ALA A 179 4.79 13.33 3.26
N ARG A 180 6.09 13.10 3.40
CA ARG A 180 6.83 12.12 2.57
C ARG A 180 6.39 10.67 2.83
N TRP A 181 6.01 10.35 4.07
CA TRP A 181 5.51 9.03 4.47
C TRP A 181 4.07 8.76 4.00
N ALA A 182 3.31 9.79 3.66
CA ALA A 182 1.88 9.67 3.38
C ALA A 182 1.58 8.97 2.05
N GLY A 183 2.51 8.99 1.09
CA GLY A 183 2.31 8.33 -0.21
C GLY A 183 2.22 6.80 -0.08
N PRO A 184 3.24 6.15 0.51
CA PRO A 184 3.20 4.72 0.81
C PRO A 184 2.01 4.34 1.72
N ALA A 185 1.73 5.15 2.75
CA ALA A 185 0.62 4.91 3.67
C ALA A 185 -0.74 4.95 2.94
N ALA A 186 -0.91 5.89 2.00
CA ALA A 186 -2.14 6.01 1.21
C ALA A 186 -2.43 4.77 0.38
N PHE A 187 -1.39 4.11 -0.12
CA PHE A 187 -1.53 2.87 -0.88
C PHE A 187 -1.95 1.69 0.01
N ALA A 188 -1.36 1.61 1.20
CA ALA A 188 -1.69 0.58 2.18
C ALA A 188 -3.15 0.73 2.66
N VAL A 189 -3.51 1.95 3.06
CA VAL A 189 -4.85 2.27 3.57
C VAL A 189 -5.91 2.14 2.48
N SER A 190 -5.63 2.58 1.24
CA SER A 190 -6.62 2.45 0.16
C SER A 190 -6.89 0.99 -0.19
N GLY A 191 -5.87 0.14 -0.23
CA GLY A 191 -6.03 -1.30 -0.41
C GLY A 191 -6.85 -1.95 0.72
N CYS A 192 -6.61 -1.53 1.97
CA CYS A 192 -7.36 -1.99 3.13
C CYS A 192 -8.85 -1.60 3.04
N LEU A 193 -9.13 -0.32 2.75
CA LEU A 193 -10.50 0.18 2.60
C LEU A 193 -11.26 -0.49 1.46
N ALA A 194 -10.59 -0.81 0.34
CA ALA A 194 -11.21 -1.53 -0.76
C ALA A 194 -11.64 -2.95 -0.36
N LEU A 195 -10.85 -3.63 0.49
CA LEU A 195 -11.17 -4.98 0.97
C LEU A 195 -12.34 -4.95 1.97
N VAL A 196 -12.32 -4.01 2.92
CA VAL A 196 -13.43 -3.80 3.88
C VAL A 196 -14.72 -3.45 3.16
N ALA A 197 -14.65 -2.61 2.12
CA ALA A 197 -15.82 -2.28 1.31
C ALA A 197 -16.34 -3.48 0.52
N ALA A 198 -15.45 -4.30 -0.05
CA ALA A 198 -15.84 -5.52 -0.76
C ALA A 198 -16.54 -6.53 0.17
N GLU A 199 -16.07 -6.65 1.40
CA GLU A 199 -16.72 -7.48 2.43
C GLU A 199 -18.07 -6.92 2.88
N ALA A 200 -18.14 -5.61 3.15
CA ALA A 200 -19.40 -4.95 3.47
C ALA A 200 -20.42 -5.10 2.33
N SER A 201 -19.97 -5.08 1.07
CA SER A 201 -20.81 -5.42 -0.08
C SER A 201 -21.23 -6.89 -0.04
N ALA A 202 -20.31 -7.84 0.13
CA ALA A 202 -20.66 -9.27 0.13
C ALA A 202 -21.67 -9.64 1.23
N THR A 203 -21.48 -9.11 2.45
CA THR A 203 -22.38 -9.35 3.59
C THR A 203 -23.79 -8.80 3.34
N THR A 204 -23.88 -7.59 2.77
CA THR A 204 -25.18 -6.99 2.39
C THR A 204 -25.89 -7.74 1.26
N TRP A 205 -25.16 -8.44 0.40
CA TRP A 205 -25.73 -9.33 -0.61
C TRP A 205 -26.28 -10.64 -0.01
N THR A 206 -25.62 -11.19 1.01
CA THR A 206 -26.01 -12.48 1.60
C THR A 206 -27.06 -12.39 2.70
N ALA A 207 -27.15 -11.25 3.39
CA ALA A 207 -28.09 -11.02 4.49
C ALA A 207 -28.77 -9.65 4.32
N PRO A 208 -29.96 -9.58 3.69
CA PRO A 208 -30.66 -8.32 3.53
C PRO A 208 -31.01 -7.75 4.92
N LEU A 209 -30.73 -6.45 5.10
CA LEU A 209 -31.03 -5.74 6.35
C LEU A 209 -32.52 -5.89 6.71
N PRO A 210 -32.85 -6.19 7.98
CA PRO A 210 -34.24 -6.20 8.43
C PRO A 210 -34.89 -4.83 8.12
N GLY A 211 -35.94 -4.83 7.30
CA GLY A 211 -36.66 -3.61 6.92
C GLY A 211 -36.14 -2.87 5.69
N ALA A 212 -35.17 -3.41 4.93
CA ALA A 212 -34.81 -2.84 3.63
C ALA A 212 -35.99 -2.90 2.65
N ALA A 213 -36.19 -1.85 1.85
CA ALA A 213 -37.31 -1.66 0.91
C ALA A 213 -37.29 -2.59 -0.32
N GLY A 214 -36.83 -3.84 -0.15
CA GLY A 214 -36.68 -4.86 -1.17
C GLY A 214 -35.20 -5.16 -1.51
N PRO A 215 -34.95 -6.30 -2.17
CA PRO A 215 -33.61 -6.77 -2.50
C PRO A 215 -32.82 -5.79 -3.39
N ALA A 216 -33.51 -4.97 -4.19
CA ALA A 216 -32.89 -3.94 -5.03
C ALA A 216 -32.23 -2.82 -4.22
N ALA A 217 -32.85 -2.40 -3.09
CA ALA A 217 -32.29 -1.34 -2.26
C ALA A 217 -30.99 -1.79 -1.58
N GLY A 218 -30.96 -3.02 -1.05
CA GLY A 218 -29.76 -3.61 -0.45
C GLY A 218 -28.61 -3.76 -1.46
N ALA A 219 -28.89 -4.25 -2.67
CA ALA A 219 -27.90 -4.37 -3.73
C ALA A 219 -27.32 -3.02 -4.15
N LEU A 220 -28.13 -1.97 -4.21
CA LEU A 220 -27.69 -0.63 -4.58
C LEU A 220 -26.79 -0.03 -3.49
N THR A 221 -27.16 -0.16 -2.21
CA THR A 221 -26.31 0.25 -1.08
C THR A 221 -24.98 -0.50 -1.07
N ALA A 222 -25.01 -1.82 -1.31
CA ALA A 222 -23.81 -2.66 -1.40
C ALA A 222 -22.87 -2.19 -2.52
N THR A 223 -23.43 -1.88 -3.69
CA THR A 223 -22.67 -1.44 -4.87
C THR A 223 -22.07 -0.06 -4.65
N VAL A 224 -22.82 0.86 -4.05
CA VAL A 224 -22.32 2.21 -3.72
C VAL A 224 -21.20 2.14 -2.68
N LEU A 225 -21.35 1.35 -1.61
CA LEU A 225 -20.28 1.17 -0.62
C LEU A 225 -19.01 0.58 -1.25
N GLY A 226 -19.19 -0.46 -2.06
CA GLY A 226 -18.09 -1.11 -2.78
C GLY A 226 -17.36 -0.13 -3.72
N ALA A 227 -18.11 0.64 -4.50
CA ALA A 227 -17.55 1.64 -5.41
C ALA A 227 -16.80 2.76 -4.67
N VAL A 228 -17.38 3.28 -3.58
CA VAL A 228 -16.77 4.33 -2.75
C VAL A 228 -15.49 3.82 -2.10
N GLY A 229 -15.49 2.64 -1.49
CA GLY A 229 -14.30 2.08 -0.86
C GLY A 229 -13.20 1.66 -1.86
N ALA A 230 -13.58 1.19 -3.05
CA ALA A 230 -12.64 0.83 -4.11
C ALA A 230 -12.04 2.06 -4.82
N SER A 231 -12.75 3.19 -4.85
CA SER A 231 -12.33 4.38 -5.60
C SER A 231 -10.94 4.93 -5.23
N PRO A 232 -10.53 5.11 -3.95
CA PRO A 232 -9.17 5.52 -3.64
C PRO A 232 -8.13 4.48 -4.04
N ALA A 233 -8.44 3.18 -4.01
CA ALA A 233 -7.52 2.14 -4.46
C ALA A 233 -7.31 2.19 -5.97
N VAL A 234 -8.39 2.34 -6.74
CA VAL A 234 -8.35 2.50 -8.20
C VAL A 234 -7.59 3.77 -8.58
N LEU A 235 -7.79 4.89 -7.87
CA LEU A 235 -7.08 6.14 -8.12
C LEU A 235 -5.60 6.06 -7.77
N CYS A 236 -5.25 5.45 -6.63
CA CYS A 236 -3.86 5.16 -6.29
C CYS A 236 -3.19 4.27 -7.36
N TRP A 237 -3.88 3.22 -7.81
CA TRP A 237 -3.36 2.29 -8.81
C TRP A 237 -3.21 2.94 -10.18
N THR A 238 -4.22 3.69 -10.64
CA THR A 238 -4.16 4.41 -11.92
C THR A 238 -3.11 5.51 -11.92
N ALA A 239 -2.88 6.17 -10.78
CA ALA A 239 -1.77 7.10 -10.62
C ALA A 239 -0.42 6.39 -10.77
N VAL A 240 -0.24 5.21 -10.16
CA VAL A 240 0.99 4.40 -10.33
C VAL A 240 1.15 3.89 -11.76
N VAL A 241 0.08 3.44 -12.39
CA VAL A 241 0.12 2.94 -13.78
C VAL A 241 0.35 4.07 -14.78
N ARG A 242 -0.25 5.25 -14.60
CA ARG A 242 0.00 6.42 -15.47
C ARG A 242 1.40 6.98 -15.31
N THR A 243 1.94 6.93 -14.08
CA THR A 243 3.32 7.35 -13.81
C THR A 243 4.37 6.30 -14.18
N ARG A 244 4.01 5.22 -14.91
CA ARG A 244 4.89 4.14 -15.45
C ARG A 244 6.14 4.60 -16.23
N ARG A 245 6.44 5.90 -16.33
CA ARG A 245 7.46 6.43 -17.22
C ARG A 245 8.55 7.33 -16.67
N GLN A 246 8.65 7.73 -15.39
CA GLN A 246 9.65 8.80 -15.09
C GLN A 246 10.71 8.64 -14.00
N ALA A 247 10.71 7.69 -13.05
CA ALA A 247 11.82 7.70 -12.07
C ALA A 247 12.09 6.39 -11.31
N TRP A 248 11.74 5.23 -11.87
CA TRP A 248 11.95 3.97 -11.14
C TRP A 248 13.35 3.39 -11.32
N ALA A 249 14.01 3.71 -12.43
CA ALA A 249 15.35 3.22 -12.76
C ALA A 249 16.41 4.33 -12.89
N ALA A 250 16.00 5.59 -13.06
CA ALA A 250 16.95 6.69 -12.98
C ALA A 250 17.26 6.91 -11.50
N PRO A 251 18.51 6.68 -11.02
CA PRO A 251 18.88 7.22 -9.73
C PRO A 251 18.49 8.69 -9.79
N VAL A 252 17.67 9.14 -8.83
CA VAL A 252 17.50 10.57 -8.59
C VAL A 252 18.93 11.08 -8.59
N PRO A 253 19.36 11.91 -9.56
CA PRO A 253 20.68 12.48 -9.49
C PRO A 253 20.64 13.11 -8.12
N ARG A 254 21.44 12.57 -7.19
CA ARG A 254 21.76 13.30 -5.99
C ARG A 254 22.16 14.62 -6.64
N ARG A 255 21.37 15.67 -6.38
CA ARG A 255 22.02 16.90 -6.00
C ARG A 255 22.93 16.42 -4.86
N GLU A 256 24.12 15.91 -5.21
CA GLU A 256 25.32 16.66 -4.99
C GLU A 256 24.80 18.09 -4.98
N ALA A 257 24.46 18.54 -3.77
CA ALA A 257 25.14 19.70 -3.29
C ALA A 257 26.45 19.68 -4.08
N ALA A 258 26.49 20.45 -5.16
CA ALA A 258 27.43 21.52 -5.23
C ALA A 258 27.61 21.91 -3.75
N VAL A 259 28.52 21.16 -3.10
CA VAL A 259 29.37 21.64 -2.07
C VAL A 259 29.75 22.91 -2.74
N ALA A 260 29.06 23.98 -2.33
CA ALA A 260 29.50 25.30 -2.59
C ALA A 260 30.87 25.23 -1.94
N ILE A 261 31.87 24.87 -2.75
CA ILE A 261 33.26 25.08 -2.44
C ILE A 261 33.18 26.52 -1.98
N PRO A 262 33.36 26.79 -0.67
CA PRO A 262 33.22 28.13 -0.18
C PRO A 262 34.23 28.91 -1.01
N VAL A 263 33.74 29.64 -2.02
CA VAL A 263 34.57 30.54 -2.78
C VAL A 263 35.03 31.48 -1.70
N PRO A 264 36.33 31.47 -1.34
CA PRO A 264 36.80 32.35 -0.30
C PRO A 264 36.38 33.74 -0.77
N ARG A 265 35.54 34.41 0.03
CA ARG A 265 35.31 35.86 -0.09
C ARG A 265 36.62 36.53 0.31
N GLY A 266 37.62 36.38 -0.55
CA GLY A 266 38.86 37.12 -0.51
C GLY A 266 38.55 38.50 -1.07
N ALA A 267 38.59 39.47 -0.17
CA ALA A 267 38.65 40.89 -0.48
C ALA A 267 39.66 41.15 -1.59
N GLY A 268 39.26 41.90 -2.60
CA GLY A 268 40.10 42.23 -3.74
C GLY A 268 39.37 43.12 -4.71
N THR A 269 39.19 44.38 -4.33
CA THR A 269 38.95 45.50 -5.22
C THR A 269 40.08 45.57 -6.26
N GLY A 270 39.89 44.88 -7.38
CA GLY A 270 40.81 44.90 -8.51
C GLY A 270 40.00 44.95 -9.80
N ALA A 271 39.71 46.16 -10.27
CA ALA A 271 39.02 46.42 -11.52
C ALA A 271 39.88 45.95 -12.71
N THR A 272 39.83 44.68 -13.06
CA THR A 272 40.29 44.22 -14.37
C THR A 272 39.18 44.41 -15.39
N ARG A 273 39.28 45.52 -16.13
CA ARG A 273 38.55 45.75 -17.38
C ARG A 273 38.72 44.53 -18.28
N VAL A 274 37.63 43.79 -18.50
CA VAL A 274 37.55 42.83 -19.60
C VAL A 274 37.56 43.63 -20.90
N PRO A 275 38.55 43.42 -21.81
CA PRO A 275 38.60 44.13 -23.06
C PRO A 275 37.47 43.64 -23.97
N ALA A 276 36.73 44.59 -24.55
CA ALA A 276 35.65 44.32 -25.48
C ALA A 276 36.16 43.53 -26.70
N PRO A 277 35.36 42.59 -27.24
CA PRO A 277 35.72 41.84 -28.43
C PRO A 277 35.85 42.79 -29.62
N ARG A 278 37.07 42.89 -30.15
CA ARG A 278 37.42 43.62 -31.37
C ARG A 278 36.67 42.97 -32.53
N ARG A 279 35.71 43.69 -33.13
CA ARG A 279 35.13 43.32 -34.44
C ARG A 279 36.26 43.27 -35.46
N ALA A 280 36.57 42.06 -35.94
CA ALA A 280 37.42 41.87 -37.10
C ALA A 280 36.62 42.32 -38.32
N GLY A 281 36.98 43.49 -38.86
CA GLY A 281 36.56 43.94 -40.16
C GLY A 281 37.38 43.25 -41.26
N ASP A 282 36.68 43.04 -42.37
CA ASP A 282 37.10 43.27 -43.76
C ASP A 282 38.54 42.94 -44.14
N ARG A 283 38.63 42.00 -45.08
CA ARG A 283 39.72 41.92 -46.04
C ARG A 283 39.16 41.58 -47.44
N PRO A 284 39.89 42.00 -48.49
CA PRO A 284 39.37 42.60 -49.71
C PRO A 284 38.80 41.63 -50.75
#